data_AF-A0A5D0NWU9-F1
#
_entry.id   AF-A0A5D0NWU9-F1
#
_cell.length_a   1.000
_cell.length_b   1.000
_cell.length_c   1.000
_cell.angle_alpha   90.00
_cell.angle_beta   90.00
_cell.angle_gamma   90.00
#
_symmetry.space_group_name_H-M   'P 1'
#
loop_
_entity.id
_entity.type
_entity.pdbx_description
1 polymer ?
#
loop_
_entity_poly.entity_id
_entity_poly.type
_entity_poly.pdbx_seq_one_letter_code
_entity_poly.pdbx_strand_id
1 'polypeptide(L)'
;MAHYRRVGHVPPKRHTQHRDGEGRLYFEELMGEEGFSSDSSLLYHREIPSAIVDSQAWDVPDATTTPNHPLRPRHLKLHELFPKETWDETDVVTGRRVILANNDVRISYVVSAQESPLYRNATGDEIVYIESGTATVETVFGTLEAKQGDYVVIPTSTTHRWLPTGDEPLRAYAIEATGHIAPPKRYLSRYGQFLENAPYCERDLHGPDEPLQSEETDVDVLVKHRGSRGITGTRMTYARHPFDVVGWDGCLYPFTFSVHDFEPITGRVHQPPPVHQVFEGHNFVVCNFVPRKVDYHPLSIPVPYYHSNVDSDEIMFYCGGDYEARKGSGIGQGSVSVHPGGLAHGPQPGAYERSIGAEFFDELAVMVDTFHPLELGEGGLASEDEAYAWTWARRQK
;
A
#
# COMPACT_ATOMS: atom_id res chain seq x y z
N MET A 1 -4.22 -3.30 13.65
CA MET A 1 -5.67 -3.42 13.91
C MET A 1 -6.48 -3.33 12.62
N ALA A 2 -6.94 -4.50 12.19
CA ALA A 2 -8.34 -4.67 11.83
C ALA A 2 -9.08 -5.24 13.07
N HIS A 3 -10.38 -4.97 13.23
CA HIS A 3 -11.13 -5.38 14.43
C HIS A 3 -11.32 -6.91 14.46
N TYR A 4 -11.62 -7.51 15.62
CA TYR A 4 -11.76 -8.97 15.68
C TYR A 4 -12.84 -9.49 14.73
N ARG A 5 -12.47 -10.40 13.82
CA ARG A 5 -13.38 -11.11 12.91
C ARG A 5 -13.34 -12.61 13.15
N ARG A 6 -14.42 -13.26 12.76
CA ARG A 6 -14.59 -14.72 12.75
C ARG A 6 -15.33 -15.09 11.47
N VAL A 7 -14.68 -15.90 10.64
CA VAL A 7 -15.17 -16.28 9.30
C VAL A 7 -15.08 -17.79 9.14
N GLY A 8 -16.10 -18.41 8.54
CA GLY A 8 -16.14 -19.85 8.33
C GLY A 8 -16.31 -20.69 9.61
N HIS A 9 -15.80 -21.92 9.57
CA HIS A 9 -15.93 -22.91 10.63
C HIS A 9 -14.78 -22.79 11.65
N VAL A 10 -15.12 -22.37 12.87
CA VAL A 10 -14.16 -22.06 13.95
C VAL A 10 -14.63 -22.76 15.23
N PRO A 11 -13.75 -23.46 15.98
CA PRO A 11 -14.10 -24.14 17.22
C PRO A 11 -14.50 -23.16 18.34
N PRO A 12 -15.25 -23.60 19.37
CA PRO A 12 -15.67 -22.73 20.47
C PRO A 12 -14.51 -22.31 21.40
N LYS A 13 -13.37 -22.99 21.33
CA LYS A 13 -12.16 -22.72 22.13
C LYS A 13 -10.92 -22.90 21.27
N ARG A 14 -9.96 -21.99 21.43
CA ARG A 14 -8.62 -22.09 20.83
C ARG A 14 -7.94 -23.38 21.27
N HIS A 15 -7.15 -23.96 20.39
CA HIS A 15 -6.33 -25.13 20.68
C HIS A 15 -7.12 -26.32 21.26
N THR A 16 -8.26 -26.60 20.65
CA THR A 16 -9.08 -27.80 20.94
C THR A 16 -9.29 -28.61 19.67
N GLN A 17 -9.69 -29.87 19.81
CA GLN A 17 -9.99 -30.70 18.65
C GLN A 17 -11.10 -30.05 17.82
N HIS A 18 -10.78 -29.77 16.56
CA HIS A 18 -11.72 -29.27 15.58
C HIS A 18 -11.83 -30.32 14.47
N ARG A 19 -13.06 -30.75 14.15
CA ARG A 19 -13.30 -31.84 13.21
C ARG A 19 -14.38 -31.48 12.20
N ASP A 20 -14.30 -32.09 11.03
CA ASP A 20 -15.36 -32.05 10.02
C ASP A 20 -16.53 -32.99 10.37
N GLY A 21 -17.54 -33.04 9.49
CA GLY A 21 -18.71 -33.91 9.65
C GLY A 21 -18.41 -35.41 9.58
N GLU A 22 -17.24 -35.80 9.07
CA GLU A 22 -16.77 -37.19 8.96
C GLU A 22 -15.82 -37.58 10.11
N GLY A 23 -15.49 -36.64 10.99
CA GLY A 23 -14.60 -36.83 12.12
C GLY A 23 -13.12 -36.64 11.82
N ARG A 24 -12.73 -36.18 10.62
CA ARG A 24 -11.34 -35.81 10.30
C ARG A 24 -10.94 -34.54 11.06
N LEU A 25 -9.69 -34.45 11.50
CA LEU A 25 -9.17 -33.28 12.22
C LEU A 25 -8.85 -32.15 11.23
N TYR A 26 -9.18 -30.92 11.63
CA TYR A 26 -8.58 -29.72 11.07
C TYR A 26 -7.30 -29.36 11.83
N PHE A 27 -6.35 -28.71 11.14
CA PHE A 27 -5.07 -28.30 11.70
C PHE A 27 -5.08 -26.80 12.01
N GLU A 28 -4.74 -26.44 13.25
CA GLU A 28 -4.72 -25.04 13.70
C GLU A 28 -3.35 -24.42 13.43
N GLU A 29 -3.31 -23.32 12.66
CA GLU A 29 -2.15 -22.44 12.47
C GLU A 29 -2.40 -21.13 13.24
N LEU A 30 -1.43 -20.69 14.05
CA LEU A 30 -1.41 -19.33 14.58
C LEU A 30 -0.51 -18.47 13.70
N MET A 31 -1.11 -17.49 13.03
CA MET A 31 -0.40 -16.43 12.35
C MET A 31 -0.41 -15.20 13.27
N GLY A 32 0.76 -14.79 13.75
CA GLY A 32 0.87 -13.72 14.75
C GLY A 32 2.07 -12.81 14.54
N GLU A 33 1.92 -11.58 14.99
CA GLU A 33 2.94 -10.54 14.93
C GLU A 33 3.80 -10.51 16.21
N GLU A 34 5.01 -9.96 16.08
CA GLU A 34 5.94 -9.64 17.18
C GLU A 34 6.24 -10.78 18.18
N GLY A 35 6.12 -12.04 17.77
CA GLY A 35 6.38 -13.16 18.65
C GLY A 35 5.34 -13.28 19.78
N PHE A 36 4.07 -13.31 19.41
CA PHE A 36 2.91 -13.53 20.28
C PHE A 36 2.49 -12.34 21.16
N SER A 37 3.05 -11.14 20.93
CA SER A 37 2.71 -9.93 21.72
C SER A 37 1.81 -8.93 21.01
N SER A 38 1.50 -9.13 19.71
CA SER A 38 0.67 -8.23 18.89
C SER A 38 -0.52 -8.97 18.26
N ASP A 39 -1.17 -8.34 17.27
CA ASP A 39 -2.30 -8.88 16.52
C ASP A 39 -1.98 -10.28 15.95
N SER A 40 -3.00 -11.14 15.95
CA SER A 40 -2.88 -12.51 15.46
C SER A 40 -4.21 -13.02 14.94
N SER A 41 -4.16 -14.06 14.12
CA SER A 41 -5.30 -14.86 13.72
C SER A 41 -4.98 -16.36 13.82
N LEU A 42 -6.00 -17.14 14.17
CA LEU A 42 -5.97 -18.59 14.06
C LEU A 42 -6.65 -19.00 12.77
N LEU A 43 -5.98 -19.85 11.99
CA LEU A 43 -6.48 -20.41 10.74
C LEU A 43 -6.66 -21.93 10.92
N TYR A 44 -7.78 -22.46 10.43
CA TYR A 44 -8.13 -23.87 10.58
C TYR A 44 -8.06 -24.56 9.21
N HIS A 45 -7.02 -25.36 8.98
CA HIS A 45 -6.69 -25.98 7.70
C HIS A 45 -7.28 -27.39 7.55
N ARG A 46 -7.63 -27.79 6.33
CA ARG A 46 -7.97 -29.18 5.98
C ARG A 46 -6.75 -30.08 5.96
N GLU A 47 -5.63 -29.53 5.51
CA GLU A 47 -4.36 -30.21 5.28
C GLU A 47 -3.27 -29.64 6.20
N ILE A 48 -2.07 -30.23 6.17
CA ILE A 48 -0.96 -29.77 7.02
C ILE A 48 -0.33 -28.53 6.38
N PRO A 49 -0.45 -27.32 6.97
CA PRO A 49 0.00 -26.08 6.34
C PRO A 49 1.52 -26.02 6.15
N SER A 50 2.30 -26.77 6.94
CA SER A 50 3.77 -26.80 6.85
C SER A 50 4.32 -27.85 5.87
N ALA A 51 3.47 -28.59 5.14
CA ALA A 51 3.90 -29.69 4.29
C ALA A 51 4.39 -29.18 2.91
N ILE A 52 5.70 -29.05 2.77
CA ILE A 52 6.36 -28.76 1.49
C ILE A 52 7.02 -30.01 0.88
N VAL A 53 7.04 -30.09 -0.45
CA VAL A 53 7.64 -31.19 -1.22
C VAL A 53 8.88 -30.76 -2.01
N ASP A 54 9.07 -29.46 -2.22
CA ASP A 54 10.29 -28.89 -2.83
C ASP A 54 10.55 -27.47 -2.30
N SER A 55 11.81 -27.02 -2.37
CA SER A 55 12.25 -25.69 -1.96
C SER A 55 13.46 -25.27 -2.79
N GLN A 56 13.25 -24.33 -3.71
CA GLN A 56 14.27 -23.86 -4.65
C GLN A 56 14.53 -22.37 -4.47
N ALA A 57 15.76 -21.94 -4.74
CA ALA A 57 16.07 -20.51 -4.80
C ALA A 57 15.20 -19.83 -5.87
N TRP A 58 14.71 -18.63 -5.56
CA TRP A 58 14.02 -17.76 -6.50
C TRP A 58 14.76 -16.42 -6.58
N ASP A 59 15.15 -16.05 -7.79
CA ASP A 59 15.74 -14.75 -8.07
C ASP A 59 14.63 -13.68 -8.01
N VAL A 60 14.58 -12.96 -6.88
CA VAL A 60 13.63 -11.86 -6.69
C VAL A 60 13.90 -10.75 -7.72
N PRO A 61 12.86 -10.02 -8.15
CA PRO A 61 13.02 -8.87 -9.04
C PRO A 61 14.03 -7.86 -8.49
N ASP A 62 14.76 -7.21 -9.40
CA ASP A 62 15.76 -6.21 -9.04
C ASP A 62 15.11 -5.07 -8.24
N ALA A 63 15.73 -4.78 -7.11
CA ALA A 63 15.34 -3.71 -6.22
C ALA A 63 16.54 -2.92 -5.72
N THR A 64 17.60 -2.90 -6.52
CA THR A 64 18.74 -2.03 -6.30
C THR A 64 18.32 -0.56 -6.38
N THR A 65 19.02 0.24 -5.60
CA THR A 65 18.79 1.68 -5.49
C THR A 65 20.07 2.45 -5.72
N THR A 66 19.91 3.70 -6.16
CA THR A 66 20.99 4.68 -6.33
C THR A 66 20.77 5.84 -5.37
N PRO A 67 21.83 6.34 -4.69
CA PRO A 67 21.70 7.48 -3.80
C PRO A 67 21.04 8.68 -4.49
N ASN A 68 20.12 9.36 -3.79
CA ASN A 68 19.49 10.58 -4.28
C ASN A 68 20.47 11.77 -4.21
N HIS A 69 21.44 11.79 -5.11
CA HIS A 69 22.51 12.77 -5.16
C HIS A 69 22.84 13.20 -6.60
N PRO A 70 22.97 14.51 -6.89
CA PRO A 70 22.78 15.64 -5.98
C PRO A 70 21.31 15.80 -5.56
N LEU A 71 21.09 16.47 -4.42
CA LEU A 71 19.75 16.73 -3.89
C LEU A 71 18.97 17.68 -4.82
N ARG A 72 17.80 17.24 -5.29
CA ARG A 72 16.87 18.07 -6.08
C ARG A 72 15.43 17.59 -5.88
N PRO A 73 14.42 18.46 -6.02
CA PRO A 73 13.06 18.00 -6.13
C PRO A 73 12.89 17.27 -7.48
N ARG A 74 12.11 16.20 -7.51
CA ARG A 74 11.95 15.34 -8.69
C ARG A 74 10.49 15.19 -9.07
N HIS A 75 10.26 14.94 -10.35
CA HIS A 75 8.96 14.57 -10.91
C HIS A 75 9.15 13.27 -11.68
N LEU A 76 8.40 12.25 -11.31
CA LEU A 76 8.40 10.94 -11.93
C LEU A 76 7.09 10.74 -12.68
N LYS A 77 7.13 10.35 -13.95
CA LYS A 77 5.96 10.10 -14.80
C LYS A 77 5.69 8.60 -14.87
N LEU A 78 5.03 8.06 -13.86
CA LEU A 78 4.89 6.61 -13.70
C LEU A 78 4.17 5.92 -14.87
N HIS A 79 3.26 6.63 -15.54
CA HIS A 79 2.56 6.11 -16.72
C HIS A 79 3.48 5.83 -17.91
N GLU A 80 4.68 6.41 -17.94
CA GLU A 80 5.69 6.14 -18.97
C GLU A 80 6.50 4.86 -18.68
N LEU A 81 6.37 4.27 -17.48
CA LEU A 81 7.11 3.06 -17.10
C LEU A 81 6.61 1.78 -17.77
N PHE A 82 5.35 1.73 -18.18
CA PHE A 82 4.75 0.51 -18.73
C PHE A 82 4.08 0.81 -20.07
N PRO A 83 4.83 0.68 -21.17
CA PRO A 83 4.27 0.72 -22.52
C PRO A 83 3.14 -0.29 -22.67
N LYS A 84 2.15 0.02 -23.52
CA LYS A 84 0.92 -0.77 -23.63
C LYS A 84 1.19 -2.23 -24.01
N GLU A 85 2.19 -2.45 -24.83
CA GLU A 85 2.64 -3.75 -25.30
C GLU A 85 3.16 -4.67 -24.19
N THR A 86 3.52 -4.16 -23.00
CA THR A 86 4.06 -4.97 -21.90
C THR A 86 3.01 -5.37 -20.87
N TRP A 87 1.77 -4.87 -20.97
CA TRP A 87 0.74 -5.06 -19.94
C TRP A 87 0.36 -6.54 -19.75
N ASP A 88 0.31 -7.29 -20.85
CA ASP A 88 -0.03 -8.73 -20.84
C ASP A 88 1.13 -9.64 -20.39
N GLU A 89 2.33 -9.08 -20.19
CA GLU A 89 3.55 -9.79 -19.80
C GLU A 89 3.94 -9.53 -18.33
N THR A 90 3.13 -8.76 -17.61
CA THR A 90 3.45 -8.23 -16.29
C THR A 90 2.37 -8.61 -15.29
N ASP A 91 2.78 -9.02 -14.09
CA ASP A 91 1.90 -9.28 -12.95
C ASP A 91 2.15 -8.31 -11.77
N VAL A 92 1.15 -8.15 -10.90
CA VAL A 92 1.16 -7.18 -9.77
C VAL A 92 2.21 -7.49 -8.70
N VAL A 93 2.73 -8.72 -8.64
CA VAL A 93 3.70 -9.17 -7.63
C VAL A 93 5.12 -9.05 -8.17
N THR A 94 5.43 -9.73 -9.29
CA THR A 94 6.80 -9.84 -9.79
C THR A 94 7.17 -8.73 -10.79
N GLY A 95 6.17 -8.07 -11.38
CA GLY A 95 6.33 -7.00 -12.35
C GLY A 95 6.57 -5.60 -11.77
N ARG A 96 6.67 -5.48 -10.44
CA ARG A 96 6.85 -4.19 -9.75
C ARG A 96 8.18 -3.54 -10.12
N ARG A 97 8.12 -2.28 -10.55
CA ARG A 97 9.31 -1.44 -10.75
C ARG A 97 9.48 -0.49 -9.57
N VAL A 98 10.59 -0.63 -8.86
CA VAL A 98 10.89 0.19 -7.67
C VAL A 98 11.13 1.63 -8.09
N ILE A 99 10.39 2.57 -7.49
CA ILE A 99 10.55 4.01 -7.75
C ILE A 99 11.46 4.66 -6.71
N LEU A 100 11.23 4.37 -5.43
CA LEU A 100 11.93 4.95 -4.30
C LEU A 100 12.02 3.92 -3.18
N ALA A 101 13.12 3.88 -2.44
CA ALA A 101 13.19 3.03 -1.26
C ALA A 101 14.22 3.54 -0.23
N ASN A 102 14.02 3.13 1.01
CA ASN A 102 15.03 3.16 2.07
C ASN A 102 14.95 1.83 2.85
N ASN A 103 15.53 1.79 4.04
CA ASN A 103 15.52 0.57 4.87
C ASN A 103 14.16 0.26 5.52
N ASP A 104 13.24 1.22 5.54
CA ASP A 104 11.95 1.12 6.23
C ASP A 104 10.79 0.89 5.25
N VAL A 105 10.88 1.46 4.04
CA VAL A 105 9.81 1.39 3.05
C VAL A 105 10.37 1.32 1.63
N ARG A 106 9.69 0.57 0.78
CA ARG A 106 9.89 0.52 -0.66
C ARG A 106 8.59 0.87 -1.37
N ILE A 107 8.71 1.79 -2.31
CA ILE A 107 7.60 2.26 -3.13
C ILE A 107 7.84 1.79 -4.56
N SER A 108 6.84 1.15 -5.15
CA SER A 108 6.90 0.60 -6.51
C SER A 108 5.62 0.91 -7.29
N TYR A 109 5.72 0.83 -8.62
CA TYR A 109 4.58 0.94 -9.51
C TYR A 109 4.54 -0.23 -10.49
N VAL A 110 3.33 -0.65 -10.89
CA VAL A 110 3.11 -1.73 -11.84
C VAL A 110 1.83 -1.52 -12.65
N VAL A 111 1.87 -1.95 -13.92
CA VAL A 111 0.68 -2.08 -14.78
C VAL A 111 0.61 -3.53 -15.26
N SER A 112 -0.49 -4.20 -14.98
CA SER A 112 -0.60 -5.66 -15.07
C SER A 112 -1.95 -6.08 -15.65
N ALA A 113 -1.93 -6.92 -16.68
CA ALA A 113 -3.10 -7.67 -17.15
C ALA A 113 -2.99 -9.17 -16.86
N GLN A 114 -1.81 -9.65 -16.41
CA GLN A 114 -1.59 -11.05 -16.09
C GLN A 114 -1.97 -11.37 -14.64
N GLU A 115 -2.45 -12.60 -14.41
CA GLU A 115 -2.58 -13.17 -13.07
C GLU A 115 -1.20 -13.33 -12.42
N SER A 116 -1.09 -12.97 -11.15
CA SER A 116 0.16 -13.17 -10.40
C SER A 116 0.32 -14.64 -9.98
N PRO A 117 1.57 -15.11 -9.78
CA PRO A 117 1.79 -16.35 -9.05
C PRO A 117 1.26 -16.22 -7.61
N LEU A 118 1.10 -17.36 -6.92
CA LEU A 118 0.96 -17.35 -5.47
C LEU A 118 2.23 -16.82 -4.84
N TYR A 119 2.05 -15.87 -3.94
CA TYR A 119 3.12 -15.08 -3.39
C TYR A 119 2.92 -14.82 -1.90
N ARG A 120 4.05 -14.64 -1.21
CA ARG A 120 4.12 -14.27 0.20
C ARG A 120 5.31 -13.35 0.43
N ASN A 121 5.06 -12.17 0.99
CA ASN A 121 6.11 -11.28 1.47
C ASN A 121 6.37 -11.47 2.96
N ALA A 122 7.52 -12.05 3.32
CA ALA A 122 7.95 -12.23 4.70
C ALA A 122 8.87 -11.10 5.20
N THR A 123 8.99 -9.98 4.47
CA THR A 123 9.81 -8.84 4.90
C THR A 123 9.00 -7.77 5.63
N GLY A 124 7.70 -7.64 5.34
CA GLY A 124 6.81 -6.71 6.01
C GLY A 124 5.44 -6.66 5.34
N ASP A 125 4.57 -5.81 5.86
CA ASP A 125 3.23 -5.59 5.34
C ASP A 125 3.29 -4.85 4.00
N GLU A 126 2.26 -5.04 3.19
CA GLU A 126 2.08 -4.34 1.91
C GLU A 126 0.79 -3.54 1.95
N ILE A 127 0.85 -2.31 1.44
CA ILE A 127 -0.33 -1.56 1.02
C ILE A 127 -0.25 -1.39 -0.49
N VAL A 128 -1.24 -1.90 -1.22
CA VAL A 128 -1.33 -1.75 -2.66
C VAL A 128 -2.50 -0.82 -2.98
N TYR A 129 -2.21 0.41 -3.37
CA TYR A 129 -3.21 1.37 -3.82
C TYR A 129 -3.54 1.13 -5.30
N ILE A 130 -4.82 0.97 -5.62
CA ILE A 130 -5.30 0.73 -6.98
C ILE A 130 -5.59 2.07 -7.64
N GLU A 131 -4.73 2.48 -8.57
CA GLU A 131 -4.94 3.70 -9.35
C GLU A 131 -6.07 3.51 -10.38
N SER A 132 -6.12 2.36 -11.04
CA SER A 132 -7.17 2.01 -12.00
C SER A 132 -7.28 0.50 -12.20
N GLY A 133 -8.40 0.07 -12.78
CA GLY A 133 -8.68 -1.34 -13.03
C GLY A 133 -9.36 -2.02 -11.83
N THR A 134 -9.60 -3.33 -11.98
CA THR A 134 -10.19 -4.17 -10.93
C THR A 134 -9.44 -5.49 -10.85
N ALA A 135 -9.39 -6.06 -9.65
CA ALA A 135 -8.83 -7.38 -9.43
C ALA A 135 -9.54 -8.10 -8.29
N THR A 136 -9.60 -9.41 -8.41
CA THR A 136 -9.90 -10.31 -7.30
C THR A 136 -8.56 -10.69 -6.66
N VAL A 137 -8.43 -10.45 -5.34
CA VAL A 137 -7.24 -10.80 -4.57
C VAL A 137 -7.58 -12.01 -3.71
N GLU A 138 -7.09 -13.17 -4.14
CA GLU A 138 -7.29 -14.40 -3.39
C GLU A 138 -6.21 -14.53 -2.33
N THR A 139 -6.61 -14.86 -1.10
CA THR A 139 -5.69 -14.99 0.03
C THR A 139 -6.00 -16.26 0.82
N VAL A 140 -5.07 -16.66 1.69
CA VAL A 140 -5.30 -17.77 2.64
C VAL A 140 -6.49 -17.52 3.59
N PHE A 141 -6.89 -16.25 3.77
CA PHE A 141 -8.06 -15.88 4.58
C PHE A 141 -9.38 -15.87 3.78
N GLY A 142 -9.32 -16.04 2.46
CA GLY A 142 -10.45 -15.82 1.55
C GLY A 142 -10.18 -14.71 0.54
N THR A 143 -11.22 -14.31 -0.17
CA THR A 143 -11.10 -13.39 -1.31
C THR A 143 -11.44 -11.95 -0.93
N LEU A 144 -10.72 -11.00 -1.55
CA LEU A 144 -11.01 -9.57 -1.53
C LEU A 144 -11.29 -9.09 -2.96
N GLU A 145 -12.20 -8.13 -3.09
CA GLU A 145 -12.38 -7.39 -4.34
C GLU A 145 -11.64 -6.07 -4.24
N ALA A 146 -10.80 -5.78 -5.23
CA ALA A 146 -10.03 -4.55 -5.34
C ALA A 146 -10.45 -3.78 -6.58
N LYS A 147 -10.72 -2.49 -6.41
CA LYS A 147 -11.09 -1.57 -7.50
C LYS A 147 -10.35 -0.25 -7.34
N GLN A 148 -10.41 0.59 -8.38
CA GLN A 148 -9.90 1.96 -8.33
C GLN A 148 -10.23 2.69 -7.02
N GLY A 149 -9.21 3.30 -6.42
CA GLY A 149 -9.31 4.04 -5.17
C GLY A 149 -9.12 3.17 -3.93
N ASP A 150 -9.12 1.84 -4.05
CA ASP A 150 -8.92 0.97 -2.89
C ASP A 150 -7.44 0.83 -2.53
N TYR A 151 -7.18 0.81 -1.23
CA TYR A 151 -5.98 0.24 -0.63
C TYR A 151 -6.27 -1.21 -0.32
N VAL A 152 -5.46 -2.14 -0.84
CA VAL A 152 -5.43 -3.53 -0.37
C VAL A 152 -4.28 -3.65 0.62
N VAL A 153 -4.62 -3.88 1.89
CA VAL A 153 -3.65 -4.06 2.98
C VAL A 153 -3.44 -5.56 3.18
N ILE A 154 -2.20 -6.01 3.00
CA ILE A 154 -1.81 -7.41 3.09
C ILE A 154 -0.78 -7.55 4.21
N PRO A 155 -1.15 -8.18 5.34
CA PRO A 155 -0.23 -8.41 6.43
C PRO A 155 0.95 -9.28 6.01
N THR A 156 2.08 -9.07 6.67
CA THR A 156 3.32 -9.81 6.48
C THR A 156 3.04 -11.31 6.47
N SER A 157 3.61 -12.02 5.52
CA SER A 157 3.48 -13.47 5.35
C SER A 157 2.09 -14.00 4.97
N THR A 158 1.15 -13.14 4.56
CA THR A 158 -0.12 -13.58 3.97
C THR A 158 0.13 -14.15 2.58
N THR A 159 -0.16 -15.43 2.36
CA THR A 159 -0.14 -16.00 1.01
C THR A 159 -1.32 -15.45 0.22
N HIS A 160 -1.05 -14.92 -0.96
CA HIS A 160 -2.07 -14.35 -1.84
C HIS A 160 -1.69 -14.44 -3.32
N ARG A 161 -2.66 -14.21 -4.21
CA ARG A 161 -2.45 -13.92 -5.64
C ARG A 161 -3.44 -12.88 -6.13
N TRP A 162 -3.09 -12.19 -7.19
CA TRP A 162 -3.86 -11.12 -7.81
C TRP A 162 -4.38 -11.56 -9.18
N LEU A 163 -5.69 -11.44 -9.38
CA LEU A 163 -6.38 -11.81 -10.61
C LEU A 163 -7.06 -10.56 -11.18
N PRO A 164 -6.46 -9.86 -12.17
CA PRO A 164 -7.15 -8.78 -12.86
C PRO A 164 -8.47 -9.26 -13.50
N THR A 165 -9.58 -8.53 -13.31
CA THR A 165 -10.93 -8.99 -13.69
C THR A 165 -11.65 -8.10 -14.72
N GLY A 166 -11.03 -7.01 -15.16
CA GLY A 166 -11.61 -6.04 -16.10
C GLY A 166 -10.92 -6.01 -17.48
N ASP A 167 -11.50 -5.24 -18.40
CA ASP A 167 -10.94 -5.03 -19.75
C ASP A 167 -9.69 -4.12 -19.77
N GLU A 168 -9.54 -3.30 -18.72
CA GLU A 168 -8.39 -2.41 -18.53
C GLU A 168 -7.38 -3.06 -17.59
N PRO A 169 -6.07 -2.84 -17.80
CA PRO A 169 -5.05 -3.39 -16.90
C PRO A 169 -5.17 -2.81 -15.49
N LEU A 170 -4.75 -3.58 -14.50
CA LEU A 170 -4.61 -3.10 -13.14
C LEU A 170 -3.38 -2.19 -13.04
N ARG A 171 -3.58 -0.95 -12.61
CA ARG A 171 -2.50 -0.01 -12.26
C ARG A 171 -2.39 0.07 -10.76
N ALA A 172 -1.24 -0.30 -10.20
CA ALA A 172 -1.07 -0.42 -8.77
C ALA A 172 0.18 0.31 -8.28
N TYR A 173 0.01 1.05 -7.18
CA TYR A 173 1.07 1.73 -6.45
C TYR A 173 1.31 0.98 -5.13
N ALA A 174 2.42 0.24 -5.06
CA ALA A 174 2.72 -0.66 -3.96
C ALA A 174 3.68 0.00 -2.97
N ILE A 175 3.29 0.02 -1.69
CA ILE A 175 4.06 0.50 -0.55
C ILE A 175 4.37 -0.73 0.32
N GLU A 176 5.61 -1.19 0.26
CA GLU A 176 6.08 -2.34 1.03
C GLU A 176 6.87 -1.85 2.25
N ALA A 177 6.42 -2.20 3.46
CA ALA A 177 7.13 -1.90 4.68
C ALA A 177 8.23 -2.93 4.98
N THR A 178 9.20 -2.52 5.79
CA THR A 178 10.08 -3.40 6.54
C THR A 178 9.55 -3.52 7.98
N GLY A 179 8.35 -4.05 8.12
CA GLY A 179 7.63 -4.16 9.39
C GLY A 179 6.11 -4.09 9.21
N HIS A 180 5.42 -3.76 10.30
CA HIS A 180 3.95 -3.71 10.35
C HIS A 180 3.41 -2.31 10.04
N ILE A 181 2.20 -2.28 9.50
CA ILE A 181 1.45 -1.07 9.15
C ILE A 181 0.15 -1.07 9.95
N ALA A 182 -0.19 0.09 10.52
CA ALA A 182 -1.40 0.26 11.31
C ALA A 182 -2.10 1.58 11.00
N PRO A 183 -3.38 1.72 11.40
CA PRO A 183 -4.01 3.03 11.51
C PRO A 183 -3.18 3.98 12.40
N PRO A 184 -3.17 5.29 12.12
CA PRO A 184 -2.42 6.25 12.93
C PRO A 184 -2.85 6.21 14.40
N LYS A 185 -1.89 6.10 15.33
CA LYS A 185 -2.19 5.99 16.78
C LYS A 185 -3.07 7.11 17.31
N ARG A 186 -2.97 8.30 16.69
CA ARG A 186 -3.77 9.48 17.03
C ARG A 186 -5.27 9.33 16.76
N TYR A 187 -5.67 8.37 15.94
CA TYR A 187 -7.06 8.08 15.59
C TYR A 187 -7.60 6.86 16.34
N LEU A 188 -6.80 6.25 17.22
CA LEU A 188 -7.20 5.09 17.98
C LEU A 188 -7.32 5.43 19.47
N SER A 189 -8.27 4.78 20.12
CA SER A 189 -8.33 4.71 21.58
C SER A 189 -7.16 3.88 22.12
N ARG A 190 -6.95 3.92 23.44
CA ARG A 190 -5.97 3.03 24.10
C ARG A 190 -6.25 1.53 23.93
N TYR A 191 -7.44 1.17 23.47
CA TYR A 191 -7.86 -0.22 23.20
C TYR A 191 -7.93 -0.52 21.70
N GLY A 192 -7.46 0.43 20.88
CA GLY A 192 -7.36 0.32 19.44
C GLY A 192 -8.62 0.66 18.66
N GLN A 193 -9.81 0.76 19.28
CA GLN A 193 -11.01 1.23 18.58
C GLN A 193 -10.78 2.61 17.95
N PHE A 194 -11.28 2.85 16.73
CA PHE A 194 -11.25 4.17 16.12
C PHE A 194 -12.01 5.20 16.97
N LEU A 195 -11.46 6.40 17.06
CA LEU A 195 -12.09 7.52 17.74
C LEU A 195 -13.17 8.15 16.84
N GLU A 196 -14.20 8.74 17.42
CA GLU A 196 -15.30 9.42 16.68
C GLU A 196 -14.82 10.59 15.79
N ASN A 197 -13.60 11.09 16.01
CA ASN A 197 -12.98 12.12 15.19
C ASN A 197 -11.95 11.56 14.19
N ALA A 198 -11.82 10.24 14.09
CA ALA A 198 -11.03 9.60 13.04
C ALA A 198 -11.68 9.87 11.68
N PRO A 199 -10.88 10.02 10.61
CA PRO A 199 -11.40 10.28 9.27
C PRO A 199 -11.99 9.04 8.59
N TYR A 200 -12.03 7.89 9.27
CA TYR A 200 -12.62 6.63 8.81
C TYR A 200 -12.82 5.75 10.05
N CYS A 201 -13.58 4.66 9.89
CA CYS A 201 -13.92 3.75 10.97
C CYS A 201 -13.83 2.29 10.55
N GLU A 202 -14.11 1.39 11.48
CA GLU A 202 -14.04 -0.05 11.27
C GLU A 202 -14.96 -0.55 10.15
N ARG A 203 -16.04 0.17 9.84
CA ARG A 203 -17.01 -0.19 8.80
C ARG A 203 -16.49 0.02 7.39
N ASP A 204 -15.47 0.86 7.24
CA ASP A 204 -14.86 1.19 5.96
C ASP A 204 -13.76 0.17 5.59
N LEU A 205 -13.45 -0.76 6.52
CA LEU A 205 -12.48 -1.83 6.34
C LEU A 205 -13.20 -3.13 5.93
N HIS A 206 -12.99 -3.56 4.70
CA HIS A 206 -13.66 -4.73 4.11
C HIS A 206 -12.67 -5.89 3.99
N GLY A 207 -12.76 -6.89 4.86
CA GLY A 207 -11.96 -8.13 4.73
C GLY A 207 -12.75 -9.27 4.07
N PRO A 208 -12.17 -10.49 3.93
CA PRO A 208 -12.87 -11.63 3.34
C PRO A 208 -14.12 -12.04 4.11
N ASP A 209 -15.18 -12.42 3.40
CA ASP A 209 -16.45 -12.84 4.00
C ASP A 209 -16.61 -14.36 4.13
N GLU A 210 -15.88 -15.11 3.31
CA GLU A 210 -15.81 -16.57 3.37
C GLU A 210 -14.40 -17.07 3.04
N PRO A 211 -13.98 -18.24 3.56
CA PRO A 211 -12.71 -18.84 3.18
C PRO A 211 -12.74 -19.35 1.75
N LEU A 212 -11.61 -19.22 1.05
CA LEU A 212 -11.40 -19.82 -0.26
C LEU A 212 -10.75 -21.20 -0.10
N GLN A 213 -11.25 -22.20 -0.83
CA GLN A 213 -10.76 -23.57 -0.77
C GLN A 213 -10.39 -24.09 -2.15
N SER A 214 -9.18 -24.62 -2.27
CA SER A 214 -8.66 -25.35 -3.42
C SER A 214 -8.17 -26.73 -2.97
N GLU A 215 -8.17 -27.67 -3.91
CA GLU A 215 -7.75 -29.07 -3.70
C GLU A 215 -6.53 -29.43 -4.57
N GLU A 216 -5.92 -28.44 -5.21
CA GLU A 216 -4.70 -28.63 -5.98
C GLU A 216 -3.56 -29.16 -5.11
N THR A 217 -2.62 -29.84 -5.76
CA THR A 217 -1.48 -30.51 -5.12
C THR A 217 -0.20 -30.06 -5.79
N ASP A 218 0.91 -30.10 -5.06
CA ASP A 218 2.22 -29.69 -5.56
C ASP A 218 2.21 -28.25 -6.12
N VAL A 219 1.78 -27.32 -5.27
CA VAL A 219 1.52 -25.92 -5.63
C VAL A 219 2.69 -25.02 -5.27
N ASP A 220 3.22 -24.29 -6.24
CA ASP A 220 4.33 -23.36 -6.03
C ASP A 220 3.85 -22.05 -5.38
N VAL A 221 4.56 -21.61 -4.35
CA VAL A 221 4.41 -20.30 -3.71
C VAL A 221 5.76 -19.58 -3.71
N LEU A 222 5.81 -18.38 -4.27
CA LEU A 222 6.97 -17.51 -4.23
C LEU A 222 7.04 -16.79 -2.88
N VAL A 223 8.10 -17.01 -2.12
CA VAL A 223 8.30 -16.41 -0.80
C VAL A 223 9.48 -15.44 -0.86
N LYS A 224 9.20 -14.14 -0.75
CA LYS A 224 10.23 -13.11 -0.57
C LYS A 224 10.57 -13.02 0.91
N HIS A 225 11.85 -13.14 1.28
CA HIS A 225 12.28 -13.14 2.67
C HIS A 225 13.66 -12.50 2.85
N ARG A 226 14.08 -12.32 4.10
CA ARG A 226 15.43 -11.82 4.43
C ARG A 226 16.45 -12.95 4.33
N GLY A 227 17.57 -12.67 3.69
CA GLY A 227 18.79 -13.47 3.68
C GLY A 227 19.95 -12.72 4.36
N SER A 228 21.12 -13.35 4.46
CA SER A 228 22.29 -12.78 5.16
C SER A 228 22.88 -11.53 4.52
N ARG A 229 22.50 -11.22 3.26
CA ARG A 229 22.99 -10.08 2.47
C ARG A 229 21.89 -9.14 1.99
N GLY A 230 20.67 -9.26 2.52
CA GLY A 230 19.52 -8.46 2.10
C GLY A 230 18.32 -9.34 1.73
N ILE A 231 17.39 -8.79 0.96
CA ILE A 231 16.19 -9.50 0.52
C ILE A 231 16.56 -10.57 -0.53
N THR A 232 15.94 -11.74 -0.42
CA THR A 232 16.08 -12.88 -1.35
C THR A 232 14.74 -13.61 -1.48
N GLY A 233 14.69 -14.67 -2.28
CA GLY A 233 13.48 -15.41 -2.58
C GLY A 233 13.68 -16.92 -2.53
N THR A 234 12.62 -17.61 -2.14
CA THR A 234 12.50 -19.06 -2.22
C THR A 234 11.17 -19.41 -2.87
N ARG A 235 11.18 -20.29 -3.86
CA ARG A 235 9.99 -20.95 -4.36
C ARG A 235 9.77 -22.23 -3.55
N MET A 236 8.68 -22.28 -2.80
CA MET A 236 8.28 -23.44 -2.01
C MET A 236 7.13 -24.15 -2.70
N THR A 237 7.26 -25.46 -2.92
CA THR A 237 6.16 -26.27 -3.47
C THR A 237 5.44 -26.94 -2.30
N TYR A 238 4.17 -26.58 -2.06
CA TYR A 238 3.35 -27.17 -1.01
C TYR A 238 2.67 -28.45 -1.51
N ALA A 239 2.63 -29.48 -0.68
CA ALA A 239 1.99 -30.76 -1.00
C ALA A 239 0.49 -30.61 -1.34
N ARG A 240 -0.13 -29.58 -0.77
CA ARG A 240 -1.53 -29.19 -0.90
C ARG A 240 -1.62 -27.69 -1.07
N HIS A 241 -2.61 -27.23 -1.83
CA HIS A 241 -2.84 -25.81 -2.04
C HIS A 241 -2.98 -25.07 -0.69
N PRO A 242 -2.29 -23.93 -0.46
CA PRO A 242 -2.34 -23.21 0.81
C PRO A 242 -3.71 -22.61 1.13
N PHE A 243 -4.57 -22.43 0.13
CA PHE A 243 -5.97 -22.06 0.32
C PHE A 243 -6.81 -23.29 0.64
N ASP A 244 -6.68 -23.80 1.86
CA ASP A 244 -7.41 -24.96 2.36
C ASP A 244 -8.06 -24.69 3.73
N VAL A 245 -8.16 -23.41 4.10
CA VAL A 245 -8.72 -22.95 5.37
C VAL A 245 -10.24 -23.09 5.36
N VAL A 246 -10.79 -23.72 6.41
CA VAL A 246 -12.25 -23.86 6.61
C VAL A 246 -12.84 -22.74 7.46
N GLY A 247 -12.01 -22.01 8.19
CA GLY A 247 -12.39 -20.85 8.98
C GLY A 247 -11.19 -20.24 9.67
N TRP A 248 -11.36 -19.01 10.13
CA TRP A 248 -10.35 -18.27 10.86
C TRP A 248 -10.98 -17.25 11.81
N ASP A 249 -10.25 -16.88 12.86
CA ASP A 249 -10.63 -15.79 13.75
C ASP A 249 -9.43 -15.01 14.29
N GLY A 250 -9.57 -13.70 14.45
CA GLY A 250 -8.50 -12.84 14.94
C GLY A 250 -8.56 -11.40 14.45
N CYS A 251 -7.44 -10.68 14.63
CA CYS A 251 -7.27 -9.28 14.25
C CYS A 251 -6.23 -9.08 13.13
N LEU A 252 -5.55 -10.16 12.71
CA LEU A 252 -4.53 -10.16 11.67
C LEU A 252 -5.10 -10.79 10.39
N TYR A 253 -5.57 -9.97 9.46
CA TYR A 253 -6.14 -10.43 8.20
C TYR A 253 -6.05 -9.33 7.14
N PRO A 254 -6.04 -9.67 5.84
CA PRO A 254 -6.01 -8.69 4.78
C PRO A 254 -7.38 -8.01 4.64
N PHE A 255 -7.38 -6.75 4.21
CA PHE A 255 -8.62 -6.00 3.98
C PHE A 255 -8.43 -4.95 2.89
N THR A 256 -9.55 -4.48 2.33
CA THR A 256 -9.61 -3.31 1.48
C THR A 256 -10.19 -2.11 2.23
N PHE A 257 -9.70 -0.92 1.89
CA PHE A 257 -10.22 0.36 2.37
C PHE A 257 -10.27 1.31 1.18
N SER A 258 -11.40 1.98 0.93
CA SER A 258 -11.48 2.91 -0.21
C SER A 258 -11.02 4.30 0.21
N VAL A 259 -10.20 4.95 -0.62
CA VAL A 259 -9.82 6.37 -0.44
C VAL A 259 -11.06 7.27 -0.42
N HIS A 260 -12.16 6.83 -1.03
CA HIS A 260 -13.44 7.54 -1.07
C HIS A 260 -14.24 7.46 0.23
N ASP A 261 -13.89 6.54 1.14
CA ASP A 261 -14.47 6.42 2.47
C ASP A 261 -13.71 7.29 3.51
N PHE A 262 -12.62 7.95 3.09
CA PHE A 262 -11.87 8.87 3.94
C PHE A 262 -12.56 10.25 4.03
N GLU A 263 -12.95 10.63 5.24
CA GLU A 263 -13.60 11.90 5.57
C GLU A 263 -12.55 12.99 5.86
N PRO A 264 -12.38 13.99 4.98
CA PRO A 264 -11.35 15.01 5.15
C PRO A 264 -11.64 15.91 6.35
N ILE A 265 -10.67 16.02 7.26
CA ILE A 265 -10.73 16.97 8.38
C ILE A 265 -10.33 18.36 7.88
N THR A 266 -11.27 19.30 7.94
CA THR A 266 -11.09 20.68 7.47
C THR A 266 -11.08 21.67 8.63
N GLY A 267 -10.49 22.85 8.42
CA GLY A 267 -10.36 23.87 9.44
C GLY A 267 -10.64 25.26 8.93
N ARG A 268 -10.80 26.21 9.86
CA ARG A 268 -10.96 27.63 9.51
C ARG A 268 -9.74 28.16 8.74
N VAL A 269 -8.56 27.63 9.06
CA VAL A 269 -7.29 27.89 8.40
C VAL A 269 -6.65 26.56 8.03
N HIS A 270 -5.69 26.61 7.11
CA HIS A 270 -5.00 25.46 6.54
C HIS A 270 -4.56 24.48 7.62
N GLN A 271 -5.06 23.25 7.51
CA GLN A 271 -4.70 22.18 8.44
C GLN A 271 -3.37 21.56 8.01
N PRO A 272 -2.46 21.27 8.95
CA PRO A 272 -1.19 20.64 8.61
C PRO A 272 -1.41 19.19 8.15
N PRO A 273 -0.46 18.62 7.37
CA PRO A 273 -0.59 17.29 6.75
C PRO A 273 -1.03 16.13 7.65
N PRO A 274 -0.72 16.08 8.97
CA PRO A 274 -1.16 14.96 9.80
C PRO A 274 -2.66 14.67 9.73
N VAL A 275 -3.52 15.66 9.47
CA VAL A 275 -4.98 15.45 9.33
C VAL A 275 -5.35 14.54 8.15
N HIS A 276 -4.44 14.39 7.18
CA HIS A 276 -4.60 13.54 6.00
C HIS A 276 -4.10 12.10 6.24
N GLN A 277 -3.46 11.78 7.37
CA GLN A 277 -2.91 10.43 7.60
C GLN A 277 -4.00 9.35 7.55
N VAL A 278 -3.70 8.25 6.86
CA VAL A 278 -4.56 7.06 6.76
C VAL A 278 -3.85 5.81 7.31
N PHE A 279 -2.53 5.70 7.19
CA PHE A 279 -1.74 4.60 7.73
C PHE A 279 -0.40 5.11 8.26
N GLU A 280 0.18 4.40 9.23
CA GLU A 280 1.55 4.62 9.71
C GLU A 280 2.31 3.30 9.76
N GLY A 281 3.60 3.35 9.40
CA GLY A 281 4.55 2.25 9.60
C GLY A 281 5.79 2.74 10.34
N HIS A 282 6.80 1.88 10.50
CA HIS A 282 8.05 2.31 11.13
C HIS A 282 8.74 3.39 10.28
N ASN A 283 8.86 4.61 10.80
CA ASN A 283 9.48 5.76 10.14
C ASN A 283 8.86 6.21 8.80
N PHE A 284 7.58 5.92 8.55
CA PHE A 284 6.84 6.54 7.46
C PHE A 284 5.34 6.64 7.76
N VAL A 285 4.65 7.55 7.06
CA VAL A 285 3.19 7.67 7.10
C VAL A 285 2.63 7.72 5.68
N VAL A 286 1.39 7.27 5.53
CA VAL A 286 0.61 7.39 4.29
C VAL A 286 -0.53 8.38 4.54
N CYS A 287 -0.73 9.32 3.63
CA CYS A 287 -1.78 10.34 3.72
C CYS A 287 -2.66 10.40 2.48
N ASN A 288 -3.91 10.78 2.67
CA ASN A 288 -4.93 10.94 1.64
C ASN A 288 -5.31 12.41 1.50
N PHE A 289 -5.00 12.97 0.33
CA PHE A 289 -5.55 14.23 -0.12
C PHE A 289 -6.78 13.88 -0.95
N VAL A 290 -7.97 14.21 -0.43
CA VAL A 290 -9.26 13.93 -1.07
C VAL A 290 -10.04 15.23 -1.30
N PRO A 291 -11.04 15.23 -2.20
CA PRO A 291 -11.86 16.41 -2.46
C PRO A 291 -12.50 16.95 -1.17
N ARG A 292 -12.38 18.25 -0.93
CA ARG A 292 -12.85 18.85 0.33
C ARG A 292 -13.13 20.34 0.22
N LYS A 293 -13.97 20.82 1.13
CA LYS A 293 -14.03 22.25 1.45
C LYS A 293 -12.71 22.69 2.06
N VAL A 294 -12.24 23.86 1.70
CA VAL A 294 -10.97 24.39 2.21
C VAL A 294 -11.23 25.50 3.23
N ASP A 295 -10.16 26.18 3.62
CA ASP A 295 -10.11 27.19 4.65
C ASP A 295 -11.21 28.27 4.54
N TYR A 296 -12.08 28.35 5.54
CA TYR A 296 -13.19 29.31 5.59
C TYR A 296 -12.89 30.60 6.37
N HIS A 297 -11.61 30.94 6.63
CA HIS A 297 -11.23 32.26 7.11
C HIS A 297 -11.24 33.27 5.95
N PRO A 298 -11.80 34.49 6.10
CA PRO A 298 -11.79 35.51 5.04
C PRO A 298 -10.41 35.97 4.53
N LEU A 299 -9.33 35.55 5.18
CA LEU A 299 -7.94 35.89 4.89
C LEU A 299 -7.05 34.63 4.84
N SER A 300 -7.65 33.45 4.65
CA SER A 300 -6.90 32.21 4.50
C SER A 300 -6.09 32.20 3.21
N ILE A 301 -5.03 31.41 3.22
CA ILE A 301 -4.37 30.95 2.01
C ILE A 301 -4.65 29.44 1.91
N PRO A 302 -5.62 29.01 1.07
CA PRO A 302 -6.06 27.63 1.06
C PRO A 302 -5.01 26.60 0.63
N VAL A 303 -4.09 26.95 -0.28
CA VAL A 303 -2.99 26.05 -0.65
C VAL A 303 -1.92 25.98 0.45
N PRO A 304 -1.14 24.89 0.52
CA PRO A 304 -0.07 24.76 1.51
C PRO A 304 0.91 25.93 1.49
N TYR A 305 1.43 26.26 2.67
CA TYR A 305 2.54 27.20 2.81
C TYR A 305 3.83 26.62 2.21
N TYR A 306 4.73 27.52 1.79
CA TYR A 306 6.11 27.13 1.54
C TYR A 306 6.72 26.64 2.85
N HIS A 307 7.36 25.47 2.82
CA HIS A 307 7.94 24.88 4.02
C HIS A 307 9.18 24.06 3.73
N SER A 308 9.92 23.83 4.81
CA SER A 308 11.01 22.88 4.87
C SER A 308 10.64 21.84 5.92
N ASN A 309 10.40 20.62 5.49
CA ASN A 309 10.31 19.49 6.40
C ASN A 309 11.73 19.01 6.67
N VAL A 310 12.24 19.31 7.86
CA VAL A 310 13.67 19.17 8.16
C VAL A 310 14.10 17.72 8.35
N ASP A 311 13.15 16.85 8.67
CA ASP A 311 13.38 15.44 9.02
C ASP A 311 12.60 14.47 8.11
N SER A 312 12.04 14.94 6.99
CA SER A 312 11.22 14.09 6.12
C SER A 312 11.48 14.35 4.64
N ASP A 313 11.45 13.27 3.87
CA ASP A 313 11.14 13.34 2.43
C ASP A 313 9.61 13.28 2.28
N GLU A 314 9.06 14.02 1.31
CA GLU A 314 7.62 14.03 0.99
C GLU A 314 7.38 13.56 -0.45
N ILE A 315 6.54 12.54 -0.62
CA ILE A 315 6.36 11.82 -1.88
C ILE A 315 4.87 11.82 -2.20
N MET A 316 4.47 12.62 -3.19
CA MET A 316 3.07 12.79 -3.57
C MET A 316 2.78 12.08 -4.88
N PHE A 317 1.91 11.08 -4.86
CA PHE A 317 1.37 10.40 -6.04
C PHE A 317 0.00 10.97 -6.42
N TYR A 318 -0.08 11.60 -7.60
CA TYR A 318 -1.29 12.27 -8.09
C TYR A 318 -2.13 11.28 -8.91
N CYS A 319 -3.29 10.87 -8.36
CA CYS A 319 -4.06 9.72 -8.85
C CYS A 319 -5.56 10.00 -9.10
N GLY A 320 -6.03 11.23 -8.91
CA GLY A 320 -7.31 11.72 -9.43
C GLY A 320 -7.50 13.23 -9.23
N GLY A 321 -8.63 13.75 -9.72
CA GLY A 321 -8.99 15.17 -9.60
C GLY A 321 -8.13 16.14 -10.43
N ASP A 322 -8.35 17.44 -10.21
CA ASP A 322 -7.68 18.58 -10.84
C ASP A 322 -6.80 19.34 -9.83
N TYR A 323 -5.48 19.15 -9.91
CA TYR A 323 -4.51 19.83 -9.03
C TYR A 323 -4.19 21.27 -9.50
N GLU A 324 -5.10 22.21 -9.24
CA GLU A 324 -4.94 23.63 -9.61
C GLU A 324 -3.64 24.28 -9.04
N ALA A 325 -3.19 23.85 -7.86
CA ALA A 325 -1.95 24.33 -7.23
C ALA A 325 -0.68 24.01 -8.05
N ARG A 326 -0.76 23.08 -9.00
CA ARG A 326 0.37 22.57 -9.80
C ARG A 326 0.29 22.96 -11.28
N LYS A 327 -0.69 23.79 -11.67
CA LYS A 327 -0.82 24.28 -13.04
C LYS A 327 0.49 24.88 -13.57
N GLY A 328 0.99 24.32 -14.68
CA GLY A 328 2.23 24.75 -15.33
C GLY A 328 3.51 24.06 -14.86
N SER A 329 3.43 23.07 -13.95
CA SER A 329 4.59 22.30 -13.49
C SER A 329 4.92 21.04 -14.31
N GLY A 330 3.97 20.58 -15.14
CA GLY A 330 4.05 19.28 -15.80
C GLY A 330 3.48 18.12 -14.98
N ILE A 331 3.18 18.31 -13.69
CA ILE A 331 2.49 17.32 -12.86
C ILE A 331 1.06 17.13 -13.37
N GLY A 332 0.67 15.87 -13.54
CA GLY A 332 -0.69 15.43 -13.87
C GLY A 332 -0.98 14.06 -13.29
N GLN A 333 -2.04 13.41 -13.76
CA GLN A 333 -2.38 12.04 -13.35
C GLN A 333 -1.22 11.08 -13.62
N GLY A 334 -0.96 10.16 -12.68
CA GLY A 334 0.17 9.22 -12.76
C GLY A 334 1.53 9.84 -12.42
N SER A 335 1.58 11.10 -12.02
CA SER A 335 2.83 11.74 -11.59
C SER A 335 3.16 11.43 -10.14
N VAL A 336 4.44 11.36 -9.82
CA VAL A 336 4.95 11.44 -8.45
C VAL A 336 5.84 12.67 -8.33
N SER A 337 5.59 13.53 -7.34
CA SER A 337 6.58 14.55 -6.95
C SER A 337 7.34 14.11 -5.71
N VAL A 338 8.66 14.25 -5.75
CA VAL A 338 9.56 13.96 -4.63
C VAL A 338 10.14 15.27 -4.13
N HIS A 339 9.95 15.55 -2.86
CA HIS A 339 10.51 16.70 -2.16
C HIS A 339 11.42 16.23 -1.03
N PRO A 340 12.72 16.05 -1.30
CA PRO A 340 13.65 15.55 -0.29
C PRO A 340 13.86 16.54 0.86
N GLY A 341 14.12 16.00 2.05
CA GLY A 341 14.52 16.74 3.23
C GLY A 341 15.74 17.63 2.95
N GLY A 342 15.72 18.84 3.53
CA GLY A 342 16.77 19.85 3.31
C GLY A 342 16.49 20.84 2.18
N LEU A 343 15.33 20.74 1.50
CA LEU A 343 14.87 21.73 0.52
C LEU A 343 13.54 22.36 0.94
N ALA A 344 13.47 23.69 0.82
CA ALA A 344 12.18 24.37 0.89
C ALA A 344 11.37 24.05 -0.36
N HIS A 345 10.09 23.70 -0.18
CA HIS A 345 9.18 23.40 -1.26
C HIS A 345 7.77 23.93 -0.93
N GLY A 346 6.85 23.84 -1.89
CA GLY A 346 5.50 24.38 -1.75
C GLY A 346 4.81 24.58 -3.09
N PRO A 347 3.76 25.41 -3.14
CA PRO A 347 2.95 25.61 -4.34
C PRO A 347 3.77 26.22 -5.49
N GLN A 348 3.32 25.97 -6.73
CA GLN A 348 3.99 26.51 -7.91
C GLN A 348 3.84 28.05 -7.98
N PRO A 349 4.77 28.77 -8.64
CA PRO A 349 4.74 30.24 -8.69
C PRO A 349 3.38 30.81 -9.13
N GLY A 350 2.78 31.63 -8.26
CA GLY A 350 1.48 32.26 -8.45
C GLY A 350 0.28 31.44 -7.97
N ALA A 351 0.45 30.17 -7.61
CA ALA A 351 -0.66 29.37 -7.06
C ALA A 351 -1.07 29.84 -5.66
N TYR A 352 -0.13 30.38 -4.88
CA TYR A 352 -0.38 30.94 -3.56
C TYR A 352 -1.41 32.08 -3.64
N GLU A 353 -1.20 33.06 -4.51
CA GLU A 353 -2.11 34.20 -4.70
C GLU A 353 -3.42 33.79 -5.38
N ARG A 354 -3.37 32.87 -6.37
CA ARG A 354 -4.59 32.40 -7.05
C ARG A 354 -5.52 31.60 -6.14
N SER A 355 -5.00 31.00 -5.07
CA SER A 355 -5.80 30.22 -4.14
C SER A 355 -6.73 31.06 -3.26
N ILE A 356 -6.47 32.37 -3.14
CA ILE A 356 -7.26 33.25 -2.27
C ILE A 356 -8.72 33.24 -2.72
N GLY A 357 -9.62 32.90 -1.79
CA GLY A 357 -11.05 32.80 -2.03
C GLY A 357 -11.51 31.46 -2.63
N ALA A 358 -10.61 30.49 -2.81
CA ALA A 358 -11.03 29.12 -3.10
C ALA A 358 -11.80 28.55 -1.91
N GLU A 359 -12.93 27.89 -2.20
CA GLU A 359 -13.80 27.27 -1.18
C GLU A 359 -13.80 25.74 -1.25
N PHE A 360 -13.21 25.18 -2.31
CA PHE A 360 -13.18 23.74 -2.59
C PHE A 360 -11.97 23.37 -3.43
N PHE A 361 -11.37 22.21 -3.15
CA PHE A 361 -10.40 21.55 -4.03
C PHE A 361 -10.93 20.17 -4.43
N ASP A 362 -10.85 19.87 -5.72
CA ASP A 362 -11.13 18.56 -6.31
C ASP A 362 -9.81 17.84 -6.55
N GLU A 363 -9.18 17.33 -5.50
CA GLU A 363 -7.85 16.76 -5.57
C GLU A 363 -7.83 15.35 -5.00
N LEU A 364 -7.17 14.41 -5.68
CA LEU A 364 -6.94 13.06 -5.17
C LEU A 364 -5.45 12.68 -5.30
N ALA A 365 -4.77 12.59 -4.17
CA ALA A 365 -3.39 12.08 -4.11
C ALA A 365 -3.16 11.21 -2.89
N VAL A 366 -2.23 10.29 -3.06
CA VAL A 366 -1.65 9.48 -1.99
C VAL A 366 -0.25 10.01 -1.71
N MET A 367 0.01 10.37 -0.47
CA MET A 367 1.34 10.82 -0.05
C MET A 367 1.99 9.76 0.82
N VAL A 368 3.29 9.53 0.64
CA VAL A 368 4.11 8.74 1.55
C VAL A 368 5.20 9.67 2.07
N ASP A 369 5.17 10.00 3.36
CA ASP A 369 6.23 10.78 3.99
C ASP A 369 7.15 9.84 4.76
N THR A 370 8.46 10.01 4.60
CA THR A 370 9.46 9.12 5.21
C THR A 370 10.45 9.91 6.06
N PHE A 371 10.75 9.40 7.26
CA PHE A 371 11.68 10.05 8.19
C PHE A 371 13.15 9.62 8.00
N HIS A 372 13.40 8.73 7.05
CA HIS A 372 14.73 8.46 6.51
C HIS A 372 14.75 8.80 5.01
N PRO A 373 15.88 9.31 4.49
CA PRO A 373 15.98 9.73 3.10
C PRO A 373 15.78 8.54 2.15
N LEU A 374 15.09 8.79 1.04
CA LEU A 374 14.87 7.79 0.00
C LEU A 374 15.99 7.80 -1.05
N GLU A 375 16.36 6.61 -1.48
CA GLU A 375 17.16 6.36 -2.67
C GLU A 375 16.25 6.09 -3.88
N LEU A 376 16.83 6.20 -5.09
CA LEU A 376 16.11 6.06 -6.36
C LEU A 376 16.20 4.62 -6.85
N GLY A 377 15.07 3.98 -7.09
CA GLY A 377 15.02 2.70 -7.80
C GLY A 377 15.10 2.88 -9.31
N GLU A 378 15.20 1.76 -10.02
CA GLU A 378 15.23 1.71 -11.49
C GLU A 378 14.04 2.46 -12.12
N GLY A 379 12.82 2.22 -11.63
CA GLY A 379 11.62 2.90 -12.11
C GLY A 379 11.61 4.39 -11.81
N GLY A 380 12.26 4.82 -10.73
CA GLY A 380 12.42 6.25 -10.42
C GLY A 380 13.31 6.94 -11.44
N LEU A 381 14.44 6.31 -11.79
CA LEU A 381 15.37 6.84 -12.79
C LEU A 381 14.74 6.83 -14.20
N ALA A 382 14.01 5.78 -14.55
CA ALA A 382 13.44 5.60 -15.88
C ALA A 382 12.27 6.56 -16.19
N SER A 383 11.65 7.18 -15.18
CA SER A 383 10.48 8.05 -15.34
C SER A 383 10.73 9.51 -14.96
N GLU A 384 11.97 9.91 -14.69
CA GLU A 384 12.27 11.26 -14.22
C GLU A 384 12.11 12.33 -15.31
N ASP A 385 11.36 13.39 -15.02
CA ASP A 385 11.42 14.66 -15.74
C ASP A 385 12.51 15.56 -15.15
N GLU A 386 13.66 15.62 -15.83
CA GLU A 386 14.82 16.38 -15.37
C GLU A 386 14.59 17.91 -15.32
N ALA A 387 13.56 18.43 -15.98
CA ALA A 387 13.27 19.85 -16.01
C ALA A 387 12.55 20.34 -14.74
N TYR A 388 11.93 19.44 -13.97
CA TYR A 388 11.04 19.79 -12.86
C TYR A 388 11.69 20.67 -11.80
N ALA A 389 12.96 20.41 -11.47
CA ALA A 389 13.69 21.16 -10.45
C ALA A 389 13.79 22.67 -10.72
N TRP A 390 13.66 23.09 -11.98
CA TRP A 390 13.82 24.47 -12.40
C TRP A 390 12.48 25.20 -12.64
N THR A 391 11.35 24.51 -12.45
CA THR A 391 10.01 25.05 -12.71
C THR A 391 9.68 26.25 -11.82
N TRP A 392 10.10 26.25 -10.55
CA TRP A 392 9.91 27.40 -9.64
C TRP A 392 10.67 28.66 -10.08
N ALA A 393 11.86 28.49 -10.66
CA ALA A 393 12.64 29.60 -11.18
C ALA A 393 12.16 30.07 -12.57
N ARG A 394 11.29 29.30 -13.23
CA ARG A 394 10.86 29.49 -14.63
C ARG A 394 12.05 29.61 -15.59
N ARG A 395 13.07 28.79 -15.38
CA ARG A 395 14.29 28.73 -16.20
C ARG A 395 14.49 27.31 -16.73
N GLN A 396 15.10 27.19 -17.91
CA GLN A 396 15.66 25.93 -18.38
C GLN A 396 17.09 25.78 -17.85
N LYS A 397 17.54 24.53 -17.69
CA LYS A 397 18.89 24.20 -17.23
C LYS A 397 19.97 24.68 -18.20
#